data_AF-A0A382S4S1-F1
#
_entry.id   AF-A0A382S4S1-F1
#
_cell.length_a   1.000
_cell.length_b   1.000
_cell.length_c   1.000
_cell.angle_alpha   90.00
_cell.angle_beta   90.00
_cell.angle_gamma   90.00
#
_symmetry.space_group_name_H-M   'P 1'
#
loop_
_entity.id
_entity.type
_entity.pdbx_description
1 polymer ?
#
loop_
_entity_poly.entity_id
_entity_poly.type
_entity_poly.pdbx_seq_one_letter_code
_entity_poly.pdbx_strand_id
1 'polypeptide(L)'
;MSANVALSDTFDQWRVKNNELLVMTQTDGSDNFIKLTNTTNSTSNTTGSIISTGGIGISKSMVIGENLNVHGNIHANGAISADGSITLGDAATDNIVLNADINSSIIPNTNGSFDIGNTTMYWSNGFFESIKVTAAAALGMTALEIDANDADQAAFTIDGEQTTVAVMRIDADALTTNSVAVFDDNSASTSARASVQIVQDNAAALAATALKIQSDGGITGMQIDKNYTDDDAATVTGFHVDFDRTVPSSGTATFTD
;
A
#
# COMPACT_ATOMS: atom_id res chain seq x y z
N MET A 1 -56.49 -66.30 20.09
CA MET A 1 -56.45 -65.90 18.67
C MET A 1 -55.54 -64.70 18.55
N SER A 2 -54.33 -64.85 18.01
CA SER A 2 -53.49 -63.72 17.61
C SER A 2 -53.90 -63.32 16.20
N ALA A 3 -54.50 -62.14 16.04
CA ALA A 3 -54.84 -61.62 14.72
C ALA A 3 -53.56 -61.19 14.01
N ASN A 4 -53.24 -61.83 12.89
CA ASN A 4 -52.16 -61.40 12.02
C ASN A 4 -52.73 -60.29 11.11
N VAL A 5 -52.51 -59.04 11.49
CA VAL A 5 -52.93 -57.89 10.67
C VAL A 5 -51.92 -57.71 9.55
N ALA A 6 -52.25 -58.23 8.36
CA ALA A 6 -51.51 -57.91 7.15
C ALA A 6 -51.82 -56.45 6.79
N LEU A 7 -50.84 -55.57 6.98
CA LEU A 7 -50.90 -54.21 6.44
C LEU A 7 -50.90 -54.37 4.91
N SER A 8 -51.93 -53.87 4.22
CA SER A 8 -51.99 -53.93 2.76
C SER A 8 -50.80 -53.19 2.16
N ASP A 9 -50.32 -53.65 1.00
CA ASP A 9 -49.06 -53.25 0.36
C ASP A 9 -48.78 -51.75 0.27
N THR A 10 -49.81 -50.93 0.38
CA THR A 10 -49.79 -49.48 0.20
C THR A 10 -49.35 -48.78 1.48
N PHE A 11 -49.74 -49.29 2.64
CA PHE A 11 -49.28 -48.79 3.95
C PHE A 11 -47.88 -49.29 4.29
N ASP A 12 -47.51 -50.49 3.84
CA ASP A 12 -46.16 -51.01 4.03
C ASP A 12 -45.15 -50.22 3.18
N GLN A 13 -45.51 -49.91 1.92
CA GLN A 13 -44.68 -49.07 1.06
C GLN A 13 -44.41 -47.66 1.61
N TRP A 14 -45.35 -47.05 2.35
CA TRP A 14 -45.16 -45.73 2.96
C TRP A 14 -44.16 -45.77 4.14
N ARG A 15 -44.13 -46.87 4.88
CA ARG A 15 -43.22 -47.04 6.04
C ARG A 15 -41.78 -47.37 5.64
N VAL A 16 -41.58 -48.08 4.52
CA VAL A 16 -40.25 -48.62 4.14
C VAL A 16 -39.58 -47.85 2.99
N LYS A 17 -40.24 -46.87 2.35
CA LYS A 17 -39.65 -46.06 1.27
C LYS A 17 -39.15 -44.70 1.75
N ASN A 18 -38.19 -44.14 1.01
CA ASN A 18 -37.85 -42.72 1.08
C ASN A 18 -39.12 -41.92 0.80
N ASN A 19 -39.54 -41.06 1.74
CA ASN A 19 -40.65 -40.12 1.53
C ASN A 19 -40.20 -39.04 0.55
N GLU A 20 -40.32 -39.33 -0.74
CA GLU A 20 -40.15 -38.35 -1.80
C GLU A 20 -41.45 -37.57 -1.94
N LEU A 21 -41.39 -36.23 -1.87
CA LEU A 21 -42.51 -35.39 -2.29
C LEU A 21 -42.62 -35.47 -3.81
N LEU A 22 -43.19 -36.58 -4.28
CA LEU A 22 -43.50 -36.83 -5.69
C LEU A 22 -44.88 -36.23 -6.01
N VAL A 23 -44.99 -34.91 -5.90
CA VAL A 23 -46.17 -34.18 -6.39
C VAL A 23 -45.84 -33.72 -7.82
N MET A 24 -46.41 -34.22 -8.92
CA MET A 24 -47.49 -35.15 -9.20
C MET A 24 -47.35 -35.60 -10.67
N THR A 25 -47.58 -36.89 -10.93
CA THR A 25 -47.63 -37.59 -12.22
C THR A 25 -48.89 -37.26 -13.06
N GLN A 26 -49.44 -36.04 -12.95
CA GLN A 26 -50.64 -35.63 -13.67
C GLN A 26 -50.27 -34.98 -15.01
N THR A 27 -50.86 -35.46 -16.10
CA THR A 27 -50.61 -35.00 -17.48
C THR A 27 -50.78 -33.48 -17.66
N ASP A 28 -51.58 -32.84 -16.79
CA ASP A 28 -51.93 -31.42 -16.90
C ASP A 28 -51.16 -30.52 -15.91
N GLY A 29 -50.36 -31.08 -15.00
CA GLY A 29 -49.51 -30.34 -14.05
C GLY A 29 -50.23 -29.35 -13.13
N SER A 30 -49.50 -28.78 -12.18
CA SER A 30 -49.86 -27.53 -11.50
C SER A 30 -48.83 -26.48 -11.92
N ASP A 31 -49.22 -25.20 -12.03
CA ASP A 31 -48.30 -24.13 -12.47
C ASP A 31 -46.98 -24.09 -11.68
N ASN A 32 -46.99 -24.52 -10.42
CA ASN A 32 -45.80 -24.64 -9.56
C ASN A 32 -45.83 -25.96 -8.79
N PHE A 33 -44.71 -26.71 -8.79
CA PHE A 33 -44.60 -28.01 -8.11
C PHE A 33 -44.55 -27.90 -6.57
N ILE A 34 -43.93 -26.84 -6.04
CA ILE A 34 -43.92 -26.50 -4.62
C ILE A 34 -44.06 -24.97 -4.52
N LYS A 35 -45.18 -24.49 -3.98
CA LYS A 35 -45.40 -23.06 -3.71
C LYS A 35 -45.72 -22.87 -2.24
N LEU A 36 -44.88 -22.11 -1.54
CA LEU A 36 -45.07 -21.77 -0.13
C LEU A 36 -45.49 -20.31 -0.05
N THR A 37 -46.58 -20.03 0.66
CA THR A 37 -47.16 -18.68 0.77
C THR A 37 -46.92 -18.02 2.12
N ASN A 38 -46.24 -18.71 3.05
CA ASN A 38 -45.81 -18.10 4.30
C ASN A 38 -44.78 -17.00 4.00
N THR A 39 -45.10 -15.75 4.33
CA THR A 39 -44.31 -14.55 4.05
C THR A 39 -43.30 -14.22 5.15
N THR A 40 -43.13 -15.09 6.15
CA THR A 40 -42.16 -14.87 7.23
C THR A 40 -40.74 -14.97 6.67
N ASN A 41 -40.00 -13.85 6.68
CA ASN A 41 -38.59 -13.84 6.27
C ASN A 41 -37.74 -14.73 7.19
N SER A 42 -36.72 -15.38 6.64
CA SER A 42 -35.75 -16.14 7.42
C SER A 42 -34.61 -15.23 7.85
N THR A 43 -34.53 -14.92 9.14
CA THR A 43 -33.42 -14.13 9.71
C THR A 43 -32.46 -15.00 10.52
N SER A 44 -32.82 -16.27 10.72
CA SER A 44 -32.06 -17.30 11.44
C SER A 44 -32.34 -18.67 10.82
N ASN A 45 -31.44 -19.63 11.03
CA ASN A 45 -31.53 -21.02 10.56
C ASN A 45 -32.68 -21.85 11.18
N THR A 46 -33.46 -21.26 12.10
CA THR A 46 -34.63 -21.91 12.73
C THR A 46 -35.97 -21.25 12.36
N THR A 47 -35.96 -20.31 11.41
CA THR A 47 -37.14 -19.53 10.98
C THR A 47 -37.32 -19.56 9.47
N GLY A 48 -38.54 -19.33 9.00
CA GLY A 48 -38.86 -19.21 7.57
C GLY A 48 -39.84 -20.27 7.06
N SER A 49 -40.14 -20.22 5.77
CA SER A 49 -41.11 -21.09 5.11
C SER A 49 -40.57 -22.50 4.80
N ILE A 50 -39.24 -22.66 4.71
CA ILE A 50 -38.54 -23.94 4.57
C ILE A 50 -37.46 -24.00 5.63
N ILE A 51 -37.45 -25.08 6.42
CA ILE A 51 -36.38 -25.39 7.37
C ILE A 51 -35.96 -26.84 7.12
N SER A 52 -34.69 -27.06 6.78
CA SER A 52 -34.09 -28.39 6.68
C SER A 52 -33.03 -28.52 7.76
N THR A 53 -33.14 -29.56 8.60
CA THR A 53 -32.11 -29.88 9.59
C THR A 53 -30.85 -30.50 8.96
N GLY A 54 -30.96 -31.02 7.74
CA GLY A 54 -29.84 -31.46 6.90
C GLY A 54 -29.48 -30.44 5.81
N GLY A 55 -28.47 -30.74 5.00
CA GLY A 55 -28.07 -29.89 3.88
C GLY A 55 -29.09 -29.88 2.73
N ILE A 56 -29.01 -28.85 1.89
CA ILE A 56 -29.81 -28.74 0.66
C ILE A 56 -28.84 -28.84 -0.53
N GLY A 57 -29.06 -29.82 -1.40
CA GLY A 57 -28.35 -29.92 -2.68
C GLY A 57 -29.10 -29.17 -3.78
N ILE A 58 -28.41 -28.31 -4.52
CA ILE A 58 -28.98 -27.58 -5.67
C ILE A 58 -28.02 -27.78 -6.86
N SER A 59 -28.41 -28.55 -7.87
CA SER A 59 -27.54 -28.83 -9.04
C SER A 59 -27.53 -27.71 -10.09
N LYS A 60 -28.43 -26.73 -9.96
CA LYS A 60 -28.57 -25.57 -10.85
C LYS A 60 -28.43 -24.28 -10.03
N SER A 61 -28.85 -23.14 -10.57
CA SER A 61 -28.80 -21.88 -9.83
C SER A 61 -29.89 -21.78 -8.77
N MET A 62 -29.57 -21.06 -7.69
CA MET A 62 -30.54 -20.46 -6.78
C MET A 62 -30.60 -18.96 -7.08
N VAL A 63 -31.80 -18.38 -7.02
CA VAL A 63 -31.99 -16.92 -7.10
C VAL A 63 -32.67 -16.47 -5.80
N ILE A 64 -32.11 -15.46 -5.15
CA ILE A 64 -32.61 -14.89 -3.90
C ILE A 64 -33.06 -13.46 -4.20
N GLY A 65 -34.31 -13.12 -3.88
CA GLY A 65 -34.85 -11.78 -4.12
C GLY A 65 -34.44 -10.73 -3.08
N GLU A 66 -34.03 -11.18 -1.90
CA GLU A 66 -33.54 -10.34 -0.79
C GLU A 66 -32.12 -10.78 -0.37
N ASN A 67 -31.84 -10.84 0.94
CA ASN A 67 -30.52 -11.11 1.48
C ASN A 67 -30.22 -12.62 1.59
N LEU A 68 -28.94 -12.96 1.42
CA LEU A 68 -28.39 -14.24 1.85
C LEU A 68 -27.65 -14.04 3.18
N ASN A 69 -28.21 -14.53 4.29
CA ASN A 69 -27.54 -14.52 5.59
C ASN A 69 -26.90 -15.89 5.87
N VAL A 70 -25.58 -15.95 6.02
CA VAL A 70 -24.80 -17.18 6.24
C VAL A 70 -24.11 -17.08 7.60
N HIS A 71 -24.48 -17.97 8.53
CA HIS A 71 -23.86 -18.02 9.86
C HIS A 71 -22.47 -18.68 9.86
N GLY A 72 -22.17 -19.47 8.82
CA GLY A 72 -20.87 -20.10 8.59
C GLY A 72 -20.11 -19.43 7.47
N ASN A 73 -19.18 -20.17 6.86
CA ASN A 73 -18.37 -19.66 5.76
C ASN A 73 -19.10 -19.75 4.42
N ILE A 74 -18.80 -18.80 3.54
CA ILE A 74 -19.10 -18.91 2.11
C ILE A 74 -17.86 -19.47 1.43
N HIS A 75 -18.01 -20.60 0.75
CA HIS A 75 -16.96 -21.18 -0.09
C HIS A 75 -17.49 -21.31 -1.52
N ALA A 76 -16.90 -20.54 -2.43
CA ALA A 76 -17.22 -20.58 -3.86
C ALA A 76 -16.04 -21.18 -4.63
N ASN A 77 -16.30 -22.23 -5.42
CA ASN A 77 -15.28 -22.78 -6.32
C ASN A 77 -15.00 -21.86 -7.53
N GLY A 78 -15.90 -20.91 -7.79
CA GLY A 78 -15.78 -19.90 -8.84
C GLY A 78 -15.60 -18.50 -8.25
N ALA A 79 -15.71 -17.49 -9.10
CA ALA A 79 -15.61 -16.09 -8.68
C ALA A 79 -16.80 -15.66 -7.81
N ILE A 80 -16.55 -14.71 -6.91
CA ILE A 80 -17.56 -13.93 -6.20
C ILE A 80 -17.54 -12.53 -6.81
N SER A 81 -18.68 -12.07 -7.34
CA SER A 81 -18.84 -10.74 -7.92
C SER A 81 -19.93 -9.97 -7.19
N ALA A 82 -19.70 -8.69 -6.94
CA ALA A 82 -20.70 -7.76 -6.43
C ALA A 82 -20.75 -6.54 -7.36
N ASP A 83 -21.95 -6.16 -7.79
CA ASP A 83 -22.15 -4.93 -8.59
C ASP A 83 -22.08 -3.66 -7.72
N GLY A 84 -22.25 -3.84 -6.40
CA GLY A 84 -22.09 -2.80 -5.38
C GLY A 84 -20.81 -2.98 -4.56
N SER A 85 -20.73 -2.24 -3.45
CA SER A 85 -19.59 -2.32 -2.53
C SER A 85 -19.54 -3.65 -1.77
N ILE A 86 -18.32 -4.07 -1.44
CA ILE A 86 -18.05 -5.14 -0.49
C ILE A 86 -17.48 -4.48 0.78
N THR A 87 -18.04 -4.81 1.94
CA THR A 87 -17.48 -4.46 3.25
C THR A 87 -16.95 -5.73 3.89
N LEU A 88 -15.70 -5.71 4.36
CA LEU A 88 -15.02 -6.87 4.96
C LEU A 88 -14.56 -6.49 6.36
N GLY A 89 -14.88 -7.36 7.33
CA GLY A 89 -14.57 -7.15 8.74
C GLY A 89 -15.50 -6.17 9.45
N ASP A 90 -15.56 -6.30 10.77
CA ASP A 90 -16.25 -5.44 11.73
C ASP A 90 -15.41 -5.15 13.00
N ALA A 91 -14.23 -5.76 13.12
CA ALA A 91 -13.33 -5.63 14.26
C ALA A 91 -11.88 -5.41 13.80
N ALA A 92 -11.07 -4.81 14.69
CA ALA A 92 -9.64 -4.58 14.44
C ALA A 92 -8.83 -5.89 14.32
N THR A 93 -9.41 -7.03 14.69
CA THR A 93 -8.79 -8.35 14.58
C THR A 93 -9.02 -9.01 13.23
N ASP A 94 -9.88 -8.45 12.38
CA ASP A 94 -10.16 -9.03 11.08
C ASP A 94 -8.97 -8.86 10.14
N ASN A 95 -8.83 -9.83 9.24
CA ASN A 95 -7.82 -9.78 8.20
C ASN A 95 -8.43 -10.13 6.84
N ILE A 96 -7.77 -9.62 5.81
CA ILE A 96 -7.99 -10.04 4.43
C ILE A 96 -6.71 -10.71 3.98
N VAL A 97 -6.80 -11.98 3.61
CA VAL A 97 -5.67 -12.74 3.06
C VAL A 97 -5.83 -12.81 1.54
N LEU A 98 -4.87 -12.23 0.82
CA LEU A 98 -4.84 -12.20 -0.65
C LEU A 98 -3.77 -13.19 -1.14
N ASN A 99 -4.19 -14.40 -1.53
CA ASN A 99 -3.31 -15.37 -2.17
C ASN A 99 -3.14 -15.11 -3.68
N ALA A 100 -3.97 -14.25 -4.25
CA ALA A 100 -3.98 -13.89 -5.66
C ALA A 100 -3.58 -12.41 -5.84
N ASP A 101 -3.29 -12.04 -7.09
CA ASP A 101 -2.92 -10.68 -7.46
C ASP A 101 -4.11 -9.73 -7.49
N ILE A 102 -3.84 -8.44 -7.28
CA ILE A 102 -4.80 -7.36 -7.51
C ILE A 102 -4.64 -6.88 -8.95
N ASN A 103 -5.62 -7.17 -9.81
CA ASN A 103 -5.61 -6.78 -11.23
C ASN A 103 -6.40 -5.48 -11.48
N SER A 104 -6.27 -4.50 -10.58
CA SER A 104 -6.92 -3.19 -10.69
C SER A 104 -6.16 -2.15 -9.87
N SER A 105 -6.50 -0.88 -10.04
CA SER A 105 -6.04 0.18 -9.13
C SER A 105 -6.72 0.08 -7.76
N ILE A 106 -6.05 0.55 -6.72
CA ILE A 106 -6.60 0.78 -5.38
C ILE A 106 -6.83 2.28 -5.24
N ILE A 107 -8.08 2.72 -5.25
CA ILE A 107 -8.43 4.15 -5.29
C ILE A 107 -9.45 4.45 -4.19
N PRO A 108 -9.16 5.36 -3.23
CA PRO A 108 -10.13 5.77 -2.23
C PRO A 108 -11.22 6.67 -2.82
N ASN A 109 -12.44 6.58 -2.28
CA ASN A 109 -13.57 7.43 -2.69
C ASN A 109 -13.51 8.86 -2.13
N THR A 110 -12.63 9.12 -1.16
CA THR A 110 -12.44 10.45 -0.55
C THR A 110 -10.96 10.78 -0.49
N ASN A 111 -10.61 11.89 -1.12
CA ASN A 111 -9.22 12.35 -1.23
C ASN A 111 -8.63 12.69 0.14
N GLY A 112 -7.42 12.19 0.43
CA GLY A 112 -6.68 12.50 1.66
C GLY A 112 -7.29 11.96 2.96
N SER A 113 -8.19 10.97 2.89
CA SER A 113 -8.93 10.45 4.06
C SER A 113 -8.51 9.06 4.53
N PHE A 114 -7.73 8.31 3.74
CA PHE A 114 -7.40 6.91 4.01
C PHE A 114 -5.90 6.67 3.88
N ASP A 115 -5.36 5.92 4.83
CA ASP A 115 -3.94 5.57 4.92
C ASP A 115 -3.69 4.11 4.49
N ILE A 116 -2.44 3.79 4.20
CA ILE A 116 -1.94 2.42 4.03
C ILE A 116 -1.00 2.13 5.20
N GLY A 117 -1.50 1.40 6.20
CA GLY A 117 -0.83 1.24 7.50
C GLY A 117 -1.26 2.32 8.51
N ASN A 118 -0.57 2.39 9.64
CA ASN A 118 -0.74 3.43 10.66
C ASN A 118 0.52 3.56 11.54
N THR A 119 0.51 4.43 12.55
CA THR A 119 1.65 4.73 13.44
C THR A 119 2.13 3.59 14.33
N THR A 120 1.46 2.44 14.31
CA THR A 120 1.84 1.24 15.08
C THR A 120 1.97 0.00 14.21
N MET A 121 1.46 0.04 12.98
CA MET A 121 1.35 -1.10 12.06
C MET A 121 1.86 -0.67 10.69
N TYR A 122 3.11 -1.04 10.39
CA TYR A 122 3.81 -0.69 9.17
C TYR A 122 3.90 -1.89 8.23
N TRP A 123 3.88 -1.62 6.92
CA TRP A 123 4.28 -2.60 5.92
C TRP A 123 5.81 -2.68 5.87
N SER A 124 6.36 -3.87 5.63
CA SER A 124 7.81 -4.04 5.61
C SER A 124 8.48 -3.32 4.45
N ASN A 125 7.92 -3.43 3.23
CA ASN A 125 8.50 -2.84 2.01
C ASN A 125 7.40 -2.55 0.97
N GLY A 126 7.64 -1.58 0.10
CA GLY A 126 6.87 -1.37 -1.13
C GLY A 126 7.79 -1.42 -2.34
N PHE A 127 7.42 -2.19 -3.36
CA PHE A 127 8.17 -2.30 -4.62
C PHE A 127 7.33 -1.69 -5.74
N PHE A 128 7.75 -0.52 -6.23
CA PHE A 128 7.02 0.27 -7.21
C PHE A 128 7.94 0.68 -8.35
N GLU A 129 7.44 0.63 -9.58
CA GLU A 129 8.15 1.19 -10.75
C GLU A 129 8.27 2.72 -10.66
N SER A 130 7.26 3.38 -10.06
CA SER A 130 7.30 4.82 -9.81
C SER A 130 6.38 5.21 -8.66
N ILE A 131 6.71 6.32 -8.00
CA ILE A 131 5.90 6.90 -6.93
C ILE A 131 5.60 8.35 -7.28
N LYS A 132 4.33 8.75 -7.14
CA LYS A 132 3.90 10.14 -7.26
C LYS A 132 3.32 10.58 -5.93
N VAL A 133 3.84 11.67 -5.38
CA VAL A 133 3.45 12.19 -4.07
C VAL A 133 2.93 13.61 -4.25
N THR A 134 1.79 13.92 -3.64
CA THR A 134 1.17 15.25 -3.71
C THR A 134 0.39 15.52 -2.44
N ALA A 135 0.61 16.68 -1.84
CA ALA A 135 -0.19 17.18 -0.72
C ALA A 135 -1.09 18.31 -1.20
N ALA A 136 -2.41 18.21 -0.94
CA ALA A 136 -3.33 19.28 -1.27
C ALA A 136 -3.18 20.45 -0.27
N ALA A 137 -3.20 21.69 -0.77
CA ALA A 137 -2.94 22.89 0.03
C ALA A 137 -3.83 23.02 1.28
N ALA A 138 -5.07 22.53 1.22
CA ALA A 138 -6.03 22.60 2.32
C ALA A 138 -5.86 21.53 3.41
N LEU A 139 -5.02 20.50 3.16
CA LEU A 139 -4.86 19.39 4.11
C LEU A 139 -3.80 19.66 5.19
N GLY A 140 -2.90 20.62 4.97
CA GLY A 140 -1.87 20.98 5.95
C GLY A 140 -0.86 19.87 6.27
N MET A 141 -0.73 18.87 5.38
CA MET A 141 0.17 17.72 5.56
C MET A 141 1.46 17.87 4.76
N THR A 142 2.54 17.27 5.27
CA THR A 142 3.78 17.06 4.53
C THR A 142 3.56 15.99 3.46
N ALA A 143 4.02 16.23 2.24
CA ALA A 143 3.85 15.28 1.14
C ALA A 143 4.66 13.99 1.37
N LEU A 144 5.93 14.12 1.75
CA LEU A 144 6.84 13.01 2.04
C LEU A 144 7.60 13.29 3.33
N GLU A 145 7.48 12.38 4.28
CA GLU A 145 8.26 12.35 5.51
C GLU A 145 9.04 11.03 5.54
N ILE A 146 10.33 11.11 5.88
CA ILE A 146 11.22 9.95 6.01
C ILE A 146 11.82 10.02 7.41
N ASP A 147 11.40 9.09 8.27
CA ASP A 147 11.94 8.93 9.63
C ASP A 147 12.63 7.57 9.74
N ALA A 148 13.95 7.59 9.98
CA ALA A 148 14.77 6.40 10.14
C ALA A 148 15.30 6.33 11.56
N ASN A 149 14.74 5.40 12.32
CA ASN A 149 15.12 5.16 13.71
C ASN A 149 16.26 4.14 13.86
N ASP A 150 16.67 3.51 12.76
CA ASP A 150 17.83 2.62 12.72
C ASP A 150 19.10 3.45 12.50
N ALA A 151 19.97 3.50 13.50
CA ALA A 151 21.18 4.33 13.50
C ALA A 151 22.24 3.83 12.50
N ASP A 152 22.15 2.58 12.05
CA ASP A 152 23.16 1.95 11.20
C ASP A 152 22.77 1.96 9.71
N GLN A 153 21.61 2.50 9.36
CA GLN A 153 21.09 2.51 7.99
C GLN A 153 20.85 3.91 7.45
N ALA A 154 21.00 4.06 6.13
CA ALA A 154 20.64 5.29 5.45
C ALA A 154 19.12 5.46 5.45
N ALA A 155 18.64 6.64 5.87
CA ALA A 155 17.24 7.01 5.75
C ALA A 155 16.79 7.14 4.28
N PHE A 156 17.71 7.61 3.43
CA PHE A 156 17.44 7.85 2.02
C PHE A 156 18.69 7.61 1.17
N THR A 157 18.55 6.76 0.16
CA THR A 157 19.57 6.46 -0.84
C THR A 157 19.00 6.69 -2.22
N ILE A 158 19.75 7.35 -3.10
CA ILE A 158 19.41 7.51 -4.51
C ILE A 158 20.51 6.87 -5.35
N ASP A 159 20.13 5.89 -6.15
CA ASP A 159 20.95 5.33 -7.22
C ASP A 159 20.28 5.68 -8.55
N GLY A 160 21.03 6.24 -9.50
CA GLY A 160 20.47 6.80 -10.71
C GLY A 160 21.39 6.68 -11.91
N GLU A 161 20.84 6.18 -13.01
CA GLU A 161 21.57 5.89 -14.26
C GLU A 161 21.36 6.96 -15.35
N GLN A 162 20.78 8.11 -15.02
CA GLN A 162 20.47 9.14 -16.00
C GLN A 162 21.74 9.75 -16.63
N THR A 163 21.76 9.85 -17.97
CA THR A 163 22.92 10.37 -18.73
C THR A 163 22.75 11.82 -19.20
N THR A 164 21.51 12.31 -19.24
CA THR A 164 21.17 13.62 -19.84
C THR A 164 20.30 14.50 -18.95
N VAL A 165 19.88 14.00 -17.79
CA VAL A 165 19.05 14.74 -16.83
C VAL A 165 19.63 14.59 -15.42
N ALA A 166 19.25 15.48 -14.52
CA ALA A 166 19.69 15.41 -13.13
C ALA A 166 19.06 14.20 -12.41
N VAL A 167 19.87 13.49 -11.62
CA VAL A 167 19.42 12.42 -10.72
C VAL A 167 18.48 13.00 -9.64
N MET A 168 18.80 14.19 -9.12
CA MET A 168 17.97 14.95 -8.19
C MET A 168 17.77 16.37 -8.71
N ARG A 169 16.52 16.83 -8.71
CA ARG A 169 16.14 18.21 -9.08
C ARG A 169 15.13 18.76 -8.09
N ILE A 170 15.33 19.99 -7.66
CA ILE A 170 14.44 20.70 -6.75
C ILE A 170 14.17 22.08 -7.34
N ASP A 171 12.90 22.37 -7.61
CA ASP A 171 12.46 23.66 -8.14
C ASP A 171 11.57 24.34 -7.09
N ALA A 172 11.88 25.58 -6.74
CA ALA A 172 11.22 26.32 -5.67
C ALA A 172 10.81 27.72 -6.11
N ASP A 173 10.10 27.81 -7.24
CA ASP A 173 9.80 29.09 -7.92
C ASP A 173 8.90 30.04 -7.10
N ALA A 174 8.19 29.52 -6.11
CA ALA A 174 7.35 30.29 -5.19
C ALA A 174 8.03 30.60 -3.84
N LEU A 175 9.29 30.22 -3.65
CA LEU A 175 10.01 30.42 -2.38
C LEU A 175 10.28 31.90 -2.13
N THR A 176 9.69 32.46 -1.07
CA THR A 176 9.87 33.88 -0.71
C THR A 176 10.93 34.10 0.38
N THR A 177 11.14 33.10 1.24
CA THR A 177 12.01 33.15 2.43
C THR A 177 12.57 31.76 2.72
N ASN A 178 13.58 31.67 3.60
CA ASN A 178 14.27 30.43 3.98
C ASN A 178 15.18 29.90 2.84
N SER A 179 15.09 28.62 2.47
CA SER A 179 15.97 28.00 1.49
C SER A 179 15.30 26.84 0.76
N VAL A 180 15.89 26.42 -0.37
CA VAL A 180 15.51 25.21 -1.11
C VAL A 180 15.88 23.94 -0.33
N ALA A 181 16.99 23.98 0.40
CA ALA A 181 17.47 22.91 1.24
C ALA A 181 18.17 23.48 2.48
N VAL A 182 18.06 22.77 3.60
CA VAL A 182 18.82 23.01 4.83
C VAL A 182 19.55 21.71 5.16
N PHE A 183 20.86 21.79 5.31
CA PHE A 183 21.69 20.68 5.78
C PHE A 183 22.18 21.05 7.18
N ASP A 184 21.57 20.47 8.22
CA ASP A 184 21.87 20.75 9.62
C ASP A 184 22.44 19.51 10.30
N ASP A 185 23.56 19.68 11.00
CA ASP A 185 24.20 18.66 11.83
C ASP A 185 24.48 19.29 13.19
N ASN A 186 23.58 19.06 14.14
CA ASN A 186 23.73 19.57 15.51
C ASN A 186 24.46 18.59 16.45
N SER A 187 25.03 17.50 15.91
CA SER A 187 25.59 16.44 16.76
C SER A 187 26.70 16.99 17.66
N ALA A 188 26.55 16.73 18.96
CA ALA A 188 27.51 17.15 19.99
C ALA A 188 28.84 16.36 19.95
N SER A 189 28.99 15.40 19.03
CA SER A 189 30.21 14.63 18.87
C SER A 189 31.40 15.52 18.50
N THR A 190 32.53 15.33 19.17
CA THR A 190 33.79 16.03 18.92
C THR A 190 34.65 15.37 17.83
N SER A 191 34.20 14.25 17.27
CA SER A 191 34.90 13.58 16.17
C SER A 191 34.79 14.38 14.88
N ALA A 192 35.88 14.42 14.11
CA ALA A 192 35.90 15.04 12.79
C ALA A 192 34.96 14.30 11.83
N ARG A 193 34.12 15.05 11.11
CA ARG A 193 33.17 14.55 10.11
C ARG A 193 32.80 15.65 9.13
N ALA A 194 32.24 15.28 7.99
CA ALA A 194 31.70 16.22 7.01
C ALA A 194 30.18 16.12 7.03
N SER A 195 29.49 17.22 7.36
CA SER A 195 28.03 17.27 7.35
C SER A 195 27.45 17.25 5.93
N VAL A 196 28.24 17.72 4.95
CA VAL A 196 27.95 17.59 3.51
C VAL A 196 29.25 17.21 2.79
N GLN A 197 29.18 16.21 1.91
CA GLN A 197 30.28 15.81 1.02
C GLN A 197 29.82 15.92 -0.44
N ILE A 198 30.65 16.50 -1.28
CA ILE A 198 30.41 16.63 -2.73
C ILE A 198 31.67 16.11 -3.41
N VAL A 199 31.54 14.99 -4.14
CA VAL A 199 32.69 14.24 -4.64
C VAL A 199 32.45 13.86 -6.10
N GLN A 200 33.44 14.11 -6.96
CA GLN A 200 33.57 13.47 -8.26
C GLN A 200 34.85 12.63 -8.20
N ASP A 201 34.67 11.32 -8.06
CA ASP A 201 35.74 10.37 -7.70
C ASP A 201 36.34 9.65 -8.92
N ASN A 202 35.77 9.83 -10.11
CA ASN A 202 36.27 9.19 -11.30
C ASN A 202 37.42 10.00 -11.91
N ALA A 203 38.65 9.56 -11.67
CA ALA A 203 39.88 10.20 -12.19
C ALA A 203 39.92 10.33 -13.72
N ALA A 204 39.14 9.54 -14.47
CA ALA A 204 39.04 9.67 -15.93
C ALA A 204 38.09 10.79 -16.39
N ALA A 205 37.29 11.38 -15.51
CA ALA A 205 36.31 12.42 -15.82
C ALA A 205 36.96 13.81 -15.91
N LEU A 206 37.89 13.98 -16.84
CA LEU A 206 38.78 15.15 -16.96
C LEU A 206 38.07 16.52 -17.07
N ALA A 207 36.82 16.54 -17.50
CA ALA A 207 36.03 17.76 -17.68
C ALA A 207 34.90 17.92 -16.63
N ALA A 208 34.86 17.06 -15.61
CA ALA A 208 33.80 17.11 -14.62
C ALA A 208 34.00 18.26 -13.62
N THR A 209 32.88 18.81 -13.14
CA THR A 209 32.84 19.80 -12.06
C THR A 209 32.06 19.20 -10.91
N ALA A 210 32.69 19.03 -9.74
CA ALA A 210 32.03 18.46 -8.56
C ALA A 210 30.97 19.43 -7.99
N LEU A 211 31.30 20.71 -7.90
CA LEU A 211 30.39 21.76 -7.40
C LEU A 211 30.39 22.96 -8.35
N LYS A 212 29.22 23.29 -8.88
CA LYS A 212 28.98 24.52 -9.64
C LYS A 212 27.98 25.38 -8.87
N ILE A 213 28.33 26.63 -8.62
CA ILE A 213 27.47 27.64 -7.98
C ILE A 213 27.28 28.80 -8.96
N GLN A 214 26.04 29.27 -9.09
CA GLN A 214 25.69 30.39 -9.97
C GLN A 214 24.59 31.24 -9.32
N SER A 215 24.69 32.55 -9.45
CA SER A 215 23.67 33.52 -9.03
C SER A 215 23.52 34.58 -10.13
N ASP A 216 22.38 34.57 -10.84
CA ASP A 216 22.12 35.48 -11.97
C ASP A 216 21.61 36.86 -11.52
N GLY A 217 20.97 36.90 -10.35
CA GLY A 217 20.50 38.13 -9.70
C GLY A 217 20.95 38.21 -8.24
N GLY A 218 20.36 39.13 -7.48
CA GLY A 218 20.65 39.30 -6.06
C GLY A 218 21.93 40.07 -5.75
N ILE A 219 22.31 40.13 -4.47
CA ILE A 219 23.47 40.89 -3.97
C ILE A 219 24.70 39.99 -3.73
N THR A 220 24.49 38.76 -3.24
CA THR A 220 25.57 37.86 -2.80
C THR A 220 25.47 36.52 -3.52
N GLY A 221 26.54 36.08 -4.19
CA GLY A 221 26.57 34.79 -4.90
C GLY A 221 26.97 33.59 -4.02
N MET A 222 27.83 33.79 -3.04
CA MET A 222 28.23 32.77 -2.06
C MET A 222 28.70 33.46 -0.78
N GLN A 223 28.32 32.90 0.37
CA GLN A 223 28.80 33.30 1.68
C GLN A 223 29.31 32.06 2.41
N ILE A 224 30.54 32.13 2.91
CA ILE A 224 31.16 31.09 3.74
C ILE A 224 31.51 31.77 5.06
N ASP A 225 31.04 31.19 6.15
CA ASP A 225 31.21 31.76 7.48
C ASP A 225 31.55 30.66 8.49
N LYS A 226 32.55 30.92 9.33
CA LYS A 226 32.92 30.02 10.42
C LYS A 226 32.83 30.76 11.76
N ASN A 227 31.84 30.36 12.53
CA ASN A 227 31.61 30.85 13.89
C ASN A 227 32.20 29.87 14.92
N TYR A 228 33.45 30.06 15.33
CA TYR A 228 34.06 29.34 16.47
C TYR A 228 34.06 30.25 17.70
N THR A 229 33.57 29.76 18.83
CA THR A 229 33.36 30.55 20.06
C THR A 229 33.92 29.87 21.31
N ASP A 230 34.53 28.69 21.16
CA ASP A 230 35.09 27.93 22.27
C ASP A 230 36.45 28.50 22.69
N ASP A 231 36.77 28.39 23.97
CA ASP A 231 37.93 29.00 24.62
C ASP A 231 39.14 28.05 24.66
N ASP A 232 38.94 26.76 24.36
CA ASP A 232 40.00 25.75 24.34
C ASP A 232 40.99 25.92 23.15
N ALA A 233 42.23 25.47 23.34
CA ALA A 233 43.26 25.57 22.30
C ALA A 233 42.97 24.64 21.11
N ALA A 234 42.58 25.20 19.97
CA ALA A 234 42.26 24.45 18.75
C ALA A 234 42.88 25.07 17.48
N THR A 235 43.11 24.22 16.47
CA THR A 235 43.38 24.68 15.09
C THR A 235 42.06 24.91 14.39
N VAL A 236 41.71 26.17 14.12
CA VAL A 236 40.45 26.56 13.49
C VAL A 236 40.70 27.00 12.05
N THR A 237 40.02 26.35 11.10
CA THR A 237 40.09 26.69 9.66
C THR A 237 38.71 27.12 9.18
N GLY A 238 38.58 28.37 8.72
CA GLY A 238 37.31 28.89 8.18
C GLY A 238 37.10 28.58 6.70
N PHE A 239 38.19 28.48 5.94
CA PHE A 239 38.18 28.10 4.54
C PHE A 239 39.53 27.46 4.19
N HIS A 240 39.48 26.30 3.55
CA HIS A 240 40.66 25.59 3.05
C HIS A 240 40.48 25.38 1.56
N VAL A 241 41.47 25.81 0.78
CA VAL A 241 41.52 25.59 -0.66
C VAL A 241 42.87 25.02 -0.99
N ASP A 242 42.85 23.89 -1.67
CA ASP A 242 44.04 23.26 -2.20
C ASP A 242 43.92 23.15 -3.72
N PHE A 243 45.03 23.41 -4.40
CA PHE A 243 45.16 23.35 -5.85
C PHE A 243 46.23 22.32 -6.19
N ASP A 244 45.99 21.07 -5.83
CA ASP A 244 46.92 19.97 -6.12
C ASP A 244 47.04 19.73 -7.64
N ARG A 245 48.28 19.58 -8.12
CA ARG A 245 48.61 19.31 -9.53
C ARG A 245 49.66 18.21 -9.62
N THR A 246 49.35 17.09 -10.26
CA THR A 246 50.37 16.10 -10.63
C THR A 246 51.22 16.63 -11.78
N VAL A 247 52.49 16.99 -11.52
CA VAL A 247 53.41 17.49 -12.55
C VAL A 247 53.85 16.33 -13.47
N PRO A 248 53.63 16.39 -14.80
CA PRO A 248 54.19 15.39 -15.71
C PRO A 248 55.71 15.49 -15.73
N SER A 249 56.41 14.35 -15.74
CA SER A 249 57.89 14.28 -15.72
C SER A 249 58.60 14.97 -16.90
N SER A 250 57.86 15.40 -17.93
CA SER A 250 58.40 16.17 -19.07
C SER A 250 57.26 16.86 -19.85
N GLY A 251 57.16 18.19 -19.76
CA GLY A 251 56.29 18.98 -20.63
C GLY A 251 55.89 20.33 -20.02
N THR A 252 55.97 21.40 -20.81
CA THR A 252 55.39 22.70 -20.47
C THR A 252 53.87 22.62 -20.57
N ALA A 253 53.20 22.40 -19.45
CA ALA A 253 51.76 22.60 -19.36
C ALA A 253 51.47 24.11 -19.40
N THR A 254 50.60 24.53 -20.32
CA THR A 254 50.08 25.89 -20.35
C THR A 254 48.98 25.98 -19.30
N PHE A 255 49.27 26.66 -18.19
CA PHE A 255 48.34 26.84 -17.08
C PHE A 255 47.49 28.08 -17.32
N THR A 256 46.18 27.98 -17.08
CA THR A 256 45.28 29.13 -17.00
C THR A 256 44.61 29.00 -15.64
N ASP A 257 45.10 29.78 -14.68
CA ASP A 257 44.49 29.92 -13.36
C ASP A 257 43.26 30.85 -13.45
#